data_AF-A0A0V1NBQ5-F1
#
_entry.id   AF-A0A0V1NBQ5-F1
#
_cell.length_a   1.000
_cell.length_b   1.000
_cell.length_c   1.000
_cell.angle_alpha   90.00
_cell.angle_beta   90.00
_cell.angle_gamma   90.00
#
_symmetry.space_group_name_H-M   'P 1'
#
loop_
_entity.id
_entity.type
_entity.pdbx_description
1 polymer ?
#
loop_
_entity_poly.entity_id
_entity_poly.type
_entity_poly.pdbx_seq_one_letter_code
_entity_poly.pdbx_strand_id
1 'polypeptide(L)'
;SAAWIVHTVPGYPKPKVPYTFPASEYANGHLLLCLTIAESQIEPIAVALFVAAPFIHYNDVPDAEVSTRPTLKKLLNGETAIKPPFLTKQNIVTQGAPAILVQVFSKSERSKY
;
A
#
# COMPACT_ATOMS: atom_id res chain seq x y z
N SER A 1 0.44 -6.99 -14.51
CA SER A 1 1.44 -6.95 -13.42
C SER A 1 1.39 -5.57 -12.79
N ALA A 2 1.76 -5.44 -11.51
CA ALA A 2 1.73 -4.16 -10.81
C ALA A 2 3.05 -3.88 -10.08
N ALA A 3 3.26 -2.63 -9.70
CA ALA A 3 4.34 -2.21 -8.82
C ALA A 3 3.76 -1.71 -7.50
N TRP A 4 4.32 -2.19 -6.38
CA TRP A 4 4.04 -1.65 -5.05
C TRP A 4 5.28 -0.90 -4.55
N ILE A 5 5.12 0.40 -4.34
CA ILE A 5 6.19 1.30 -3.91
C ILE A 5 5.92 1.72 -2.48
N VAL A 6 6.92 1.56 -1.61
CA VAL A 6 6.88 2.01 -0.21
C VAL A 6 8.06 2.96 0.00
N HIS A 7 7.81 4.12 0.62
CA HIS A 7 8.86 5.10 0.88
C HIS A 7 8.59 5.93 2.14
N THR A 8 9.61 6.65 2.59
CA THR A 8 9.53 7.59 3.72
C THR A 8 9.54 9.06 3.30
N VAL A 9 9.59 9.36 2.00
CA VAL A 9 9.60 10.73 1.45
C VAL A 9 8.23 11.43 1.65
N PRO A 10 8.13 12.53 2.41
CA PRO A 10 6.86 13.24 2.62
C PRO A 10 6.31 13.86 1.34
N GLY A 11 4.98 13.78 1.14
CA GLY A 11 4.29 14.43 0.02
C GLY A 11 4.67 13.94 -1.38
N TYR A 12 5.39 12.82 -1.46
CA TYR A 12 5.81 12.16 -2.69
C TYR A 12 5.04 10.84 -2.89
N PRO A 13 4.85 10.38 -4.13
CA PRO A 13 4.90 11.18 -5.35
C PRO A 13 3.72 12.16 -5.41
N LYS A 14 3.87 13.24 -6.18
CA LYS A 14 2.75 14.14 -6.46
C LYS A 14 1.92 13.55 -7.62
N PRO A 15 0.60 13.32 -7.44
CA PRO A 15 -0.23 12.75 -8.50
C PRO A 15 -0.41 13.74 -9.65
N LYS A 16 -0.58 13.21 -10.87
CA LYS A 16 -0.86 13.97 -12.11
C LYS A 16 0.18 15.04 -12.52
N VAL A 17 1.39 14.98 -11.97
CA VAL A 17 2.50 15.84 -12.39
C VAL A 17 3.70 15.00 -12.86
N PRO A 18 4.58 15.54 -13.72
CA PRO A 18 5.83 14.87 -14.07
C PRO A 18 6.61 14.46 -12.82
N TYR A 19 7.29 13.33 -12.92
CA TYR A 19 8.12 12.81 -11.85
C TYR A 19 9.18 13.83 -11.42
N THR A 20 9.24 14.13 -10.12
CA THR A 20 10.29 14.97 -9.54
C THR A 20 10.47 14.61 -8.07
N PHE A 21 11.71 14.33 -7.66
CA PHE A 21 12.04 14.14 -6.24
C PHE A 21 12.03 15.51 -5.52
N PRO A 22 11.41 15.66 -4.33
CA PRO A 22 11.29 16.96 -3.69
C PRO A 22 12.65 17.50 -3.25
N ALA A 23 13.00 18.72 -3.69
CA ALA A 23 14.28 19.34 -3.34
C ALA A 23 14.44 19.59 -1.83
N SER A 24 13.34 19.75 -1.08
CA SER A 24 13.34 19.86 0.38
C SER A 24 13.88 18.61 1.08
N GLU A 25 13.85 17.46 0.41
CA GLU A 25 14.22 16.17 0.97
C GLU A 25 15.66 15.74 0.62
N TYR A 26 16.43 16.59 -0.09
CA TYR A 26 17.82 16.25 -0.48
C TYR A 26 18.78 16.10 0.71
N ALA A 27 18.52 16.81 1.81
CA ALA A 27 19.34 16.71 3.02
C ALA A 27 18.93 15.54 3.94
N ASN A 28 17.83 14.84 3.62
CA ASN A 28 17.25 13.81 4.46
C ASN A 28 17.55 12.40 3.92
N GLY A 29 17.78 11.45 4.83
CA GLY A 29 17.87 10.03 4.47
C GLY A 29 16.48 9.42 4.27
N HIS A 30 16.25 8.79 3.12
CA HIS A 30 14.99 8.11 2.82
C HIS A 30 15.19 6.66 2.41
N LEU A 31 14.21 5.82 2.74
CA LEU A 31 14.08 4.47 2.21
C LEU A 31 13.07 4.49 1.05
N LEU A 32 13.40 3.81 -0.04
CA LEU A 32 12.50 3.52 -1.14
C LEU A 32 12.59 2.03 -1.47
N LEU A 33 11.45 1.36 -1.53
CA LEU A 33 11.32 -0.04 -1.92
C LEU A 33 10.32 -0.14 -3.07
N CYS A 34 10.68 -0.84 -4.14
CA CYS A 34 9.80 -1.11 -5.27
C CYS A 34 9.70 -2.62 -5.48
N LEU A 35 8.49 -3.15 -5.37
CA LEU A 35 8.20 -4.57 -5.56
C LEU A 35 7.38 -4.75 -6.83
N THR A 36 7.87 -5.54 -7.78
CA THR A 36 7.04 -6.02 -8.89
C THR A 36 6.20 -7.18 -8.37
N ILE A 37 4.88 -7.10 -8.54
CA ILE A 37 3.91 -8.06 -8.00
C ILE A 37 2.90 -8.47 -9.07
N ALA A 38 2.39 -9.70 -8.95
CA ALA A 38 1.19 -10.09 -9.70
C ALA A 38 -0.03 -9.33 -9.15
N GLU A 39 -1.01 -9.04 -9.99
CA GLU A 39 -2.22 -8.31 -9.57
C GLU A 39 -3.05 -9.07 -8.53
N SER A 40 -2.89 -10.39 -8.45
CA SER A 40 -3.47 -11.22 -7.38
C SER A 40 -2.93 -10.88 -5.98
N GLN A 41 -1.77 -10.23 -5.88
CA GLN A 41 -1.18 -9.79 -4.61
C GLN A 41 -1.78 -8.49 -4.10
N ILE A 42 -2.60 -7.78 -4.89
CA ILE A 42 -3.19 -6.48 -4.51
C ILE A 42 -4.17 -6.63 -3.35
N GLU A 43 -4.99 -7.68 -3.32
CA GLU A 43 -5.99 -7.86 -2.24
C GLU A 43 -5.32 -8.11 -0.87
N PRO A 44 -4.32 -9.01 -0.73
CA PRO A 44 -3.53 -9.11 0.51
C PRO A 44 -2.89 -7.79 0.95
N ILE A 45 -2.35 -7.00 0.01
CA ILE A 45 -1.80 -5.67 0.32
C ILE A 45 -2.92 -4.74 0.80
N ALA A 46 -4.09 -4.76 0.16
CA ALA A 46 -5.24 -3.96 0.57
C ALA A 46 -5.71 -4.33 1.99
N VAL A 47 -5.65 -5.60 2.40
CA VAL A 47 -5.94 -6.01 3.79
C VAL A 47 -4.95 -5.40 4.77
N ALA A 48 -3.66 -5.40 4.43
CA ALA A 48 -2.64 -4.76 5.26
C ALA A 48 -2.87 -3.24 5.36
N LEU A 49 -3.19 -2.57 4.26
CA LEU A 49 -3.45 -1.14 4.23
C LEU A 49 -4.76 -0.78 4.93
N PHE A 50 -5.80 -1.59 4.82
CA PHE A 50 -7.08 -1.38 5.50
C PHE A 50 -6.93 -1.32 7.03
N VAL A 51 -6.02 -2.11 7.59
CA VAL A 51 -5.69 -2.05 9.03
C VAL A 51 -4.81 -0.84 9.35
N ALA A 52 -3.86 -0.49 8.49
CA ALA A 52 -3.02 0.70 8.65
C ALA A 52 -3.79 2.02 8.51
N ALA A 53 -4.97 2.00 7.88
CA ALA A 53 -5.84 3.15 7.63
C ALA A 53 -5.10 4.38 7.06
N PRO A 54 -4.32 4.23 5.96
CA PRO A 54 -3.60 5.35 5.37
C PRO A 54 -4.56 6.38 4.78
N PHE A 55 -4.10 7.63 4.68
CA PHE A 55 -4.83 8.65 3.94
C PHE A 55 -4.59 8.48 2.42
N ILE A 56 -5.67 8.35 1.65
CA ILE A 56 -5.61 8.17 0.20
C ILE A 56 -5.81 9.52 -0.48
N HIS A 57 -4.71 10.13 -0.93
CA HIS A 57 -4.75 11.44 -1.59
C HIS A 57 -5.30 11.39 -3.03
N TYR A 58 -5.05 10.29 -3.73
CA TYR A 58 -5.46 10.09 -5.11
C TYR A 58 -5.60 8.60 -5.40
N ASN A 59 -6.62 8.23 -6.17
CA ASN A 59 -6.75 6.90 -6.77
C ASN A 59 -7.40 7.04 -8.15
N ASP A 60 -7.02 6.14 -9.05
CA ASP A 60 -7.53 6.04 -10.42
C ASP A 60 -7.65 4.56 -10.78
N VAL A 61 -8.41 3.84 -9.93
CA VAL A 61 -8.58 2.39 -10.04
C VAL A 61 -9.91 2.13 -10.74
N PRO A 62 -9.93 1.43 -11.89
CA PRO A 62 -11.17 1.13 -12.59
C PRO A 62 -12.14 0.30 -11.73
N ASP A 63 -13.44 0.54 -11.87
CA ASP A 63 -14.49 -0.19 -11.13
C ASP A 63 -14.40 -1.71 -11.31
N ALA A 64 -13.98 -2.18 -12.49
CA ALA A 64 -13.76 -3.59 -12.77
C ALA A 64 -12.72 -4.21 -11.81
N GLU A 65 -11.62 -3.49 -11.54
CA GLU A 65 -10.58 -3.94 -10.62
C GLU A 65 -11.05 -3.88 -9.15
N VAL A 66 -11.83 -2.84 -8.80
CA VAL A 66 -12.38 -2.68 -7.45
C VAL A 66 -13.44 -3.75 -7.14
N SER A 67 -14.24 -4.13 -8.15
CA SER A 67 -15.35 -5.09 -7.98
C SER A 67 -14.88 -6.49 -7.60
N THR A 68 -13.67 -6.87 -8.00
CA THR A 68 -13.07 -8.18 -7.71
C THR A 68 -12.25 -8.20 -6.41
N ARG A 69 -12.08 -7.05 -5.76
CA ARG A 69 -11.19 -6.84 -4.61
C ARG A 69 -11.93 -6.16 -3.46
N PRO A 70 -12.66 -6.94 -2.62
CA PRO A 70 -13.59 -6.38 -1.65
C PRO A 70 -12.91 -5.51 -0.60
N THR A 71 -11.70 -5.84 -0.16
CA THR A 71 -10.99 -5.02 0.85
C THR A 71 -10.42 -3.76 0.23
N LEU A 72 -9.92 -3.84 -1.01
CA LEU A 72 -9.52 -2.66 -1.76
C LEU A 72 -10.69 -1.68 -1.90
N LYS A 73 -11.88 -2.18 -2.23
CA LYS A 73 -13.10 -1.35 -2.30
C LYS A 73 -13.39 -0.61 -1.01
N LYS A 74 -13.35 -1.31 0.13
CA LYS A 74 -13.55 -0.71 1.46
C LYS A 74 -12.52 0.38 1.74
N LEU A 75 -11.24 0.09 1.45
CA LEU A 75 -10.14 1.02 1.63
C LEU A 75 -10.34 2.30 0.79
N LEU A 76 -10.69 2.16 -0.50
CA LEU A 76 -10.95 3.30 -1.38
C LEU A 76 -12.18 4.11 -0.98
N ASN A 77 -13.18 3.47 -0.35
CA ASN A 77 -14.36 4.13 0.22
C ASN A 77 -14.08 4.85 1.54
N GLY A 78 -12.85 4.78 2.08
CA GLY A 78 -12.48 5.39 3.36
C GLY A 78 -13.01 4.63 4.58
N GLU A 79 -13.44 3.37 4.41
CA GLU A 79 -13.79 2.53 5.55
C GLU A 79 -12.53 2.19 6.36
N THR A 80 -12.68 1.99 7.67
CA THR A 80 -11.58 1.66 8.57
C THR A 80 -11.89 0.43 9.42
N ALA A 81 -10.86 -0.31 9.83
CA ALA A 81 -10.99 -1.46 10.70
C ALA A 81 -11.41 -1.05 12.13
N ILE A 82 -12.72 -0.96 12.39
CA ILE A 82 -13.27 -0.60 13.70
C ILE A 82 -13.40 -1.79 14.66
N LYS A 83 -13.39 -3.02 14.14
CA LYS A 83 -13.48 -4.28 14.89
C LYS A 83 -12.13 -5.01 14.84
N PRO A 84 -11.78 -5.79 15.88
CA PRO A 84 -10.58 -6.61 15.85
C PRO A 84 -10.62 -7.63 14.69
N PRO A 85 -9.46 -8.06 14.18
CA PRO A 85 -8.11 -7.75 14.68
C PRO A 85 -7.60 -6.35 14.27
N PHE A 86 -6.87 -5.68 15.18
CA PHE A 86 -6.24 -4.37 14.95
C PHE A 86 -4.77 -4.46 14.50
N LEU A 87 -4.30 -5.68 14.27
CA LEU A 87 -2.98 -6.00 13.73
C LEU A 87 -3.16 -7.10 12.68
N THR A 88 -2.38 -7.06 11.62
CA THR A 88 -2.42 -8.07 10.57
C THR A 88 -1.02 -8.39 10.06
N LYS A 89 -0.85 -9.64 9.61
CA LYS A 89 0.33 -10.12 8.90
C LYS A 89 -0.14 -10.72 7.58
N GLN A 90 0.30 -10.11 6.49
CA GLN A 90 0.02 -10.58 5.13
C GLN A 90 1.31 -11.10 4.52
N ASN A 91 1.22 -12.23 3.82
CA ASN A 91 2.33 -12.76 3.03
C ASN A 91 2.04 -12.45 1.57
N ILE A 92 2.98 -11.80 0.89
CA ILE A 92 2.93 -11.57 -0.55
C ILE A 92 4.16 -12.16 -1.22
N VAL A 93 4.09 -12.35 -2.53
CA VAL A 93 5.19 -12.86 -3.33
C VAL A 93 5.47 -11.91 -4.50
N THR A 94 6.74 -11.57 -4.72
CA THR A 94 7.12 -10.77 -5.89
C THR A 94 6.94 -11.57 -7.18
N GLN A 95 6.58 -10.88 -8.25
CA GLN A 95 6.57 -11.47 -9.58
C GLN A 95 8.00 -11.52 -10.13
N GLY A 96 8.45 -12.70 -10.55
CA GLY A 96 9.79 -12.91 -11.11
C GLY A 96 10.32 -14.33 -10.86
N ALA A 97 11.52 -14.60 -11.37
CA ALA A 97 12.27 -15.83 -11.11
C ALA A 97 13.69 -15.47 -10.66
N PRO A 98 14.07 -15.69 -9.38
CA PRO A 98 13.26 -16.30 -8.33
C PRO A 98 12.20 -15.35 -7.77
N ALA A 99 11.09 -15.94 -7.31
CA ALA A 99 10.06 -15.22 -6.58
C ALA A 99 10.48 -15.04 -5.11
N ILE A 100 10.27 -13.85 -4.54
CA ILE A 100 10.69 -13.49 -3.18
C ILE A 100 9.45 -13.38 -2.30
N LEU A 101 9.42 -14.10 -1.17
CA LEU A 101 8.40 -13.98 -0.15
C LEU A 101 8.63 -12.71 0.68
N VAL A 102 7.58 -11.89 0.82
CA VAL A 102 7.59 -10.66 1.61
C VAL A 102 6.46 -10.71 2.64
N GLN A 103 6.77 -10.32 3.88
CA GLN A 103 5.80 -10.23 4.95
C GLN A 103 5.45 -8.76 5.20
N VAL A 104 4.17 -8.44 5.19
CA VAL A 104 3.64 -7.11 5.46
C VAL A 104 2.93 -7.14 6.80
N PHE A 105 3.42 -6.33 7.73
CA PHE A 105 2.84 -6.16 9.06
C PHE A 105 2.17 -4.80 9.15
N SER A 106 0.93 -4.76 9.62
CA SER A 106 0.20 -3.51 9.83
C SER A 106 -0.48 -3.49 11.18
N LYS A 107 -0.57 -2.32 11.78
CA LYS A 107 -1.34 -2.05 12.99
C LYS A 107 -2.18 -0.79 12.84
N SER A 108 -3.33 -0.74 13.50
CA SER A 108 -4.11 0.47 13.63
C SER A 108 -3.77 1.23 14.92
N GLU A 109 -4.23 2.47 15.05
CA GLU A 109 -4.12 3.27 16.28
C GLU A 109 -4.76 2.59 17.50
N ARG A 110 -5.70 1.67 17.27
CA ARG A 110 -6.38 0.89 18.33
C ARG A 110 -5.57 -0.32 18.79
N SER A 111 -4.47 -0.64 18.11
CA SER A 111 -3.56 -1.69 18.55
C SER A 111 -2.91 -1.30 19.87
N LYS A 112 -3.01 -2.16 20.88
CA LYS A 112 -2.33 -1.99 22.19
C LYS A 112 -0.88 -2.50 22.18
N TYR A 113 -0.41 -2.97 21.03
CA TYR A 113 0.94 -3.47 20.77
C TYR A 113 1.54 -2.69 19.60
#